data_AF-S3AUL7-F1
#
_entry.id   AF-S3AUL7-F1
#
_cell.length_a   1.000
_cell.length_b   1.000
_cell.length_c   1.000
_cell.angle_alpha   90.00
_cell.angle_beta   90.00
_cell.angle_gamma   90.00
#
_symmetry.space_group_name_H-M   'P 1'
#
loop_
_entity.id
_entity.type
_entity.pdbx_description
1 polymer ?
#
loop_
_entity_poly.entity_id
_entity_poly.type
_entity_poly.pdbx_seq_one_letter_code
_entity_poly.pdbx_strand_id
1 'polypeptide(L)'
;MLTFKDVVSADLKPLHEAMLKWEKLPGKMRKVKGDFDSRVKKPFGDSDWRGETAEAVKAQFKRAARELEFAAATAEYVHKSLSDVYRDLDDAKGRLEKCRGGDRRR
;
A
#
# COMPACT_ATOMS: atom_id res chain seq x y z
N MET A 1 19.88 -6.29 -24.84
CA MET A 1 18.66 -6.94 -25.37
C MET A 1 18.32 -8.08 -24.44
N LEU A 2 17.07 -8.20 -23.97
CA LEU A 2 16.64 -9.31 -23.10
C LEU A 2 16.47 -10.59 -23.92
N THR A 3 16.90 -11.73 -23.38
CA THR A 3 16.67 -13.06 -23.99
C THR A 3 15.43 -13.73 -23.43
N PHE A 4 14.89 -14.73 -24.15
CA PHE A 4 13.82 -15.58 -23.63
C PHE A 4 14.17 -16.19 -22.27
N LYS A 5 15.42 -16.64 -22.11
CA LYS A 5 15.90 -17.25 -20.86
C LYS A 5 15.85 -16.25 -19.71
N ASP A 6 16.27 -15.00 -19.94
CA ASP A 6 16.25 -13.95 -18.91
C ASP A 6 14.83 -13.67 -18.41
N VAL A 7 13.84 -13.65 -19.31
CA VAL A 7 12.44 -13.38 -18.95
C VAL A 7 11.81 -14.55 -18.20
N VAL A 8 12.04 -15.79 -18.64
CA VAL A 8 11.45 -16.97 -17.98
C VAL A 8 12.19 -17.34 -16.68
N SER A 9 13.48 -17.05 -16.57
CA SER A 9 14.21 -17.27 -15.31
C SER A 9 14.10 -16.10 -14.33
N ALA A 10 13.43 -15.00 -14.70
CA ALA A 10 13.24 -13.88 -13.80
C ALA A 10 12.52 -14.33 -12.52
N ASP A 11 13.14 -14.01 -11.38
CA ASP A 11 12.57 -14.23 -10.06
C ASP A 11 11.65 -13.06 -9.70
N LEU A 12 10.34 -13.32 -9.68
CA LEU A 12 9.32 -12.34 -9.32
C LEU A 12 9.01 -12.34 -7.81
N LYS A 13 9.64 -13.23 -7.02
CA LYS A 13 9.42 -13.34 -5.58
C LYS A 13 9.66 -12.03 -4.83
N PRO A 14 10.74 -11.25 -5.09
CA PRO A 14 10.95 -9.98 -4.40
C PRO A 14 9.82 -8.97 -4.64
N LEU A 15 9.28 -8.93 -5.86
CA LEU A 15 8.15 -8.06 -6.21
C LEU A 15 6.86 -8.50 -5.50
N HIS A 16 6.60 -9.81 -5.48
CA HIS A 16 5.47 -10.38 -4.74
C HIS A 16 5.55 -10.08 -3.24
N GLU A 17 6.71 -10.25 -2.62
CA GLU A 17 6.93 -9.94 -1.21
C GLU A 17 6.76 -8.45 -0.92
N ALA A 18 7.23 -7.57 -1.80
CA ALA A 18 7.02 -6.13 -1.67
C ALA A 18 5.52 -5.79 -1.74
N MET A 19 4.78 -6.36 -2.71
CA MET A 19 3.33 -6.19 -2.84
C MET A 19 2.59 -6.59 -1.55
N LEU A 20 2.92 -7.74 -0.95
CA LEU A 20 2.32 -8.23 0.29
C LEU A 20 2.65 -7.36 1.52
N LYS A 21 3.84 -6.74 1.55
CA LYS A 21 4.19 -5.79 2.63
C LYS A 21 3.32 -4.53 2.56
N TRP A 22 3.08 -4.01 1.36
CA TRP A 22 2.26 -2.83 1.14
C TRP A 22 0.76 -3.10 1.32
N GLU A 23 0.28 -4.32 1.03
CA GLU A 23 -1.13 -4.73 1.22
C GLU A 23 -1.66 -4.42 2.63
N LYS A 24 -0.85 -4.67 3.66
CA LYS A 24 -1.28 -4.57 5.07
C LYS A 24 -1.15 -3.17 5.65
N LEU A 25 -0.41 -2.28 4.99
CA LEU A 25 -0.05 -0.97 5.53
C LEU A 25 -1.24 0.00 5.64
N PRO A 26 -2.17 0.08 4.66
CA PRO A 26 -3.35 0.94 4.75
C PRO A 26 -4.21 0.68 5.98
N GLY A 27 -4.47 -0.60 6.26
CA GLY A 27 -5.25 -1.02 7.43
C GLY A 27 -4.58 -0.60 8.75
N LYS A 28 -3.25 -0.69 8.84
CA LYS A 28 -2.49 -0.23 10.01
C LYS A 28 -2.60 1.29 10.20
N MET A 29 -2.47 2.06 9.13
CA MET A 29 -2.56 3.54 9.19
C MET A 29 -3.97 4.00 9.60
N ARG A 30 -5.02 3.40 9.02
CA ARG A 30 -6.40 3.67 9.42
C ARG A 30 -6.69 3.28 10.86
N LYS A 31 -6.11 2.18 11.35
CA LYS A 31 -6.21 1.80 12.77
C LYS A 31 -5.58 2.85 13.67
N VAL A 32 -4.35 3.29 13.38
CA VAL A 32 -3.67 4.36 14.13
C VAL A 32 -4.49 5.65 14.13
N LYS A 33 -5.08 6.01 12.99
CA LYS A 33 -6.00 7.16 12.90
C LYS A 33 -7.22 6.99 13.79
N GLY A 34 -7.87 5.83 13.78
CA GLY A 34 -9.02 5.53 14.63
C GLY A 34 -8.69 5.57 16.12
N ASP A 35 -7.54 5.01 16.51
CA ASP A 35 -7.03 5.08 17.89
C ASP A 35 -6.73 6.54 18.28
N PHE A 36 -6.12 7.33 17.41
CA PHE A 36 -5.86 8.75 17.65
C PHE A 36 -7.15 9.59 17.80
N ASP A 37 -8.11 9.40 16.87
CA ASP A 37 -9.39 10.10 16.90
C ASP A 37 -10.16 9.77 18.19
N SER A 38 -10.18 8.49 18.59
CA SER A 38 -10.94 8.02 19.77
C SER A 38 -10.29 8.29 21.11
N ARG A 39 -8.95 8.20 21.21
CA ARG A 39 -8.23 8.31 22.49
C ARG A 39 -7.64 9.69 22.77
N VAL A 40 -7.47 10.51 21.74
CA VAL A 40 -6.85 11.84 21.89
C VAL A 40 -7.82 12.93 21.48
N LYS A 41 -8.25 12.93 20.22
CA LYS A 41 -9.00 14.06 19.66
C LYS A 41 -10.39 14.20 20.26
N LYS A 42 -11.12 13.09 20.44
CA LYS A 42 -12.46 13.11 21.05
C LYS A 42 -12.41 13.54 22.52
N PRO A 43 -11.62 12.91 23.42
CA PRO A 43 -11.50 13.36 24.81
C PRO A 43 -11.04 14.81 24.94
N PHE A 44 -10.14 15.26 24.06
CA PHE A 44 -9.73 16.67 24.01
C PHE A 44 -10.90 17.59 23.66
N GLY A 45 -11.69 17.23 22.65
CA GLY A 45 -12.87 17.99 22.23
C GLY A 45 -13.95 18.06 23.31
N ASP A 46 -14.09 16.99 24.09
CA ASP A 46 -15.05 16.88 25.19
C ASP A 46 -14.55 17.58 26.48
N SER A 47 -13.28 17.99 26.55
CA SER A 47 -12.72 18.69 27.70
C SER A 47 -13.23 20.13 27.83
N ASP A 48 -13.02 20.74 29.00
CA ASP A 48 -13.31 22.16 29.24
C ASP A 48 -12.19 23.11 28.78
N TRP A 49 -11.12 22.60 28.16
CA TRP A 49 -10.03 23.45 27.71
C TRP A 49 -10.47 24.33 26.53
N ARG A 50 -10.35 25.65 26.70
CA ARG A 50 -10.70 26.68 25.72
C ARG A 50 -9.58 27.71 25.57
N GLY A 51 -9.68 28.52 24.54
CA GLY A 51 -8.72 29.59 24.22
C GLY A 51 -7.89 29.27 22.98
N GLU A 52 -7.04 30.22 22.60
CA GLU A 52 -6.27 30.20 21.35
C GLU A 52 -5.38 28.95 21.23
N THR A 53 -4.71 28.56 22.32
CA THR A 53 -3.88 27.34 22.35
C THR A 53 -4.71 26.08 22.09
N ALA A 54 -5.92 26.00 22.66
CA ALA A 54 -6.80 24.85 22.44
C ALA A 54 -7.23 24.74 20.96
N GLU A 55 -7.51 25.88 20.31
CA GLU A 55 -7.84 25.90 18.87
C GLU A 55 -6.64 25.55 17.99
N ALA A 56 -5.44 26.03 18.32
CA ALA A 56 -4.22 25.64 17.63
C ALA A 56 -3.98 24.12 17.69
N VAL A 57 -4.16 23.52 18.88
CA VAL A 57 -4.03 22.06 19.06
C VAL A 57 -5.10 21.30 18.25
N LYS A 58 -6.36 21.75 18.23
CA LYS A 58 -7.40 21.15 17.38
C LYS A 58 -7.02 21.16 15.90
N ALA A 59 -6.42 22.26 15.42
CA ALA A 59 -5.95 22.35 14.05
C ALA A 59 -4.83 21.32 13.75
N GLN A 60 -3.89 21.15 14.68
CA GLN A 60 -2.84 20.13 14.56
C GLN A 60 -3.41 18.71 14.57
N PHE A 61 -4.39 18.41 15.44
CA PHE A 61 -5.05 17.10 15.45
C PHE A 61 -5.79 16.81 14.14
N LYS A 62 -6.49 17.80 13.58
CA LYS A 62 -7.12 17.68 12.25
C LYS A 62 -6.08 17.41 11.17
N ARG A 63 -4.90 18.05 11.24
CA ARG A 63 -3.80 17.81 10.30
C ARG A 63 -3.23 16.39 10.44
N ALA A 64 -2.88 15.96 11.64
CA ALA A 64 -2.35 14.62 11.89
C ALA A 64 -3.30 13.51 11.41
N ALA A 65 -4.60 13.64 11.69
CA ALA A 65 -5.61 12.68 11.22
C ALA A 65 -5.70 12.63 9.68
N ARG A 66 -5.52 13.75 8.98
CA ARG A 66 -5.47 13.80 7.51
C ARG A 66 -4.20 13.18 6.95
N GLU A 67 -3.06 13.41 7.58
CA GLU A 67 -1.78 12.82 7.17
C GLU A 67 -1.79 11.29 7.31
N LEU A 68 -2.41 10.76 8.37
CA LEU A 68 -2.62 9.31 8.52
C LEU A 68 -3.53 8.72 7.44
N GLU A 69 -4.61 9.42 7.07
CA GLU A 69 -5.50 8.98 5.98
C GLU A 69 -4.78 9.02 4.63
N PHE A 70 -4.03 10.10 4.38
CA PHE A 70 -3.23 10.25 3.16
C PHE A 70 -2.15 9.16 3.05
N ALA A 71 -1.49 8.82 4.15
CA ALA A 71 -0.53 7.72 4.20
C ALA A 71 -1.20 6.37 3.88
N ALA A 72 -2.43 6.15 4.37
CA ALA A 72 -3.20 4.94 4.05
C ALA A 72 -3.52 4.86 2.56
N ALA A 73 -4.05 5.94 1.97
CA ALA A 73 -4.38 6.02 0.55
C ALA A 73 -3.13 5.85 -0.35
N THR A 74 -2.00 6.45 0.05
CA THR A 74 -0.72 6.30 -0.66
C THR A 74 -0.25 4.85 -0.64
N ALA A 75 -0.36 4.18 0.51
CA ALA A 75 0.00 2.78 0.63
C ALA A 75 -0.90 1.86 -0.23
N GLU A 76 -2.20 2.15 -0.35
CA GLU A 76 -3.10 1.43 -1.25
C GLU A 76 -2.69 1.61 -2.70
N TYR A 77 -2.35 2.83 -3.09
CA TYR A 77 -1.88 3.12 -4.43
C TYR A 77 -0.60 2.33 -4.76
N VAL A 78 0.39 2.35 -3.85
CA VAL A 78 1.63 1.58 -4.03
C VAL A 78 1.35 0.08 -4.13
N HIS A 79 0.50 -0.48 -3.26
CA HIS A 79 0.11 -1.88 -3.34
C HIS A 79 -0.53 -2.21 -4.69
N LYS A 80 -1.47 -1.38 -5.15
CA LYS A 80 -2.14 -1.56 -6.44
C LYS A 80 -1.14 -1.54 -7.60
N SER A 81 -0.25 -0.54 -7.65
CA SER A 81 0.79 -0.46 -8.68
C SER A 81 1.69 -1.70 -8.69
N LEU A 82 2.13 -2.18 -7.53
CA LEU A 82 2.95 -3.40 -7.44
C LEU A 82 2.17 -4.65 -7.87
N SER A 83 0.89 -4.74 -7.49
CA SER A 83 0.03 -5.85 -7.86
C SER A 83 -0.24 -5.90 -9.37
N ASP A 84 -0.48 -4.76 -10.00
CA ASP A 84 -0.69 -4.68 -11.45
C ASP A 84 0.58 -5.10 -12.20
N VAL A 85 1.75 -4.57 -11.81
CA VAL A 85 3.04 -4.95 -12.42
C VAL A 85 3.35 -6.44 -12.21
N TYR A 86 3.10 -6.97 -11.01
CA TYR A 86 3.32 -8.39 -10.73
C TYR A 86 2.45 -9.28 -11.62
N ARG A 87 1.15 -8.96 -11.76
CA ARG A 87 0.22 -9.71 -12.63
C ARG A 87 0.68 -9.68 -14.08
N ASP A 88 1.03 -8.51 -14.60
CA ASP A 88 1.43 -8.37 -16.01
C ASP A 88 2.71 -9.17 -16.33
N LEU A 89 3.68 -9.19 -15.41
CA LEU A 89 4.91 -9.97 -15.55
C LEU A 89 4.66 -11.48 -15.42
N ASP A 90 3.83 -11.90 -14.47
CA ASP A 90 3.50 -13.30 -14.26
C ASP A 90 2.71 -13.87 -15.46
N ASP A 91 1.73 -13.12 -15.96
CA ASP A 91 0.96 -13.47 -17.16
C ASP A 91 1.86 -13.57 -18.41
N ALA A 92 2.78 -12.62 -18.60
CA ALA A 92 3.73 -12.63 -19.71
C ALA A 92 4.63 -13.87 -19.65
N LYS A 93 5.16 -14.19 -18.47
CA LYS A 93 5.98 -15.38 -18.23
C LYS A 93 5.19 -16.67 -18.51
N GLY A 94 3.97 -16.78 -17.99
CA GLY A 94 3.09 -17.93 -18.23
C GLY A 94 2.75 -18.14 -19.72
N ARG A 95 2.55 -17.05 -20.48
CA ARG A 95 2.35 -17.13 -21.94
C ARG A 95 3.60 -17.65 -22.67
N LEU A 96 4.78 -17.17 -22.30
CA LEU A 96 6.05 -17.63 -22.88
C LEU A 96 6.32 -19.11 -22.60
N GLU A 97 6.05 -19.56 -21.39
CA GLU A 97 6.18 -20.97 -21.01
C GLU A 97 5.22 -21.87 -21.80
N LYS A 98 3.97 -21.43 -22.01
CA LYS A 98 2.98 -22.14 -22.85
C LYS A 98 3.44 -22.25 -24.30
N CYS A 99 3.96 -21.18 -24.89
CA CYS A 99 4.52 -21.22 -26.25
C CYS A 99 5.66 -22.25 -26.37
N ARG A 100 6.59 -22.28 -25.40
CA ARG A 100 7.67 -23.29 -25.36
C ARG A 100 7.15 -24.71 -25.21
N GLY A 101 6.12 -24.92 -24.40
CA GLY A 101 5.49 -26.23 -24.18
C GLY A 101 4.69 -26.73 -25.39
N GLY A 102 4.15 -25.82 -26.21
CA GLY A 102 3.46 -26.14 -27.47
C GLY A 102 4.42 -26.47 -28.61
N ASP A 103 5.57 -25.79 -28.68
CA ASP A 103 6.62 -26.03 -29.69
C ASP A 103 7.29 -27.41 -29.51
N ARG A 104 7.44 -27.88 -28.27
CA ARG A 104 8.00 -29.20 -27.96
C ARG A 104 7.07 -30.40 -28.24
N ARG A 105 5.83 -30.15 -28.66
CA ARG A 105 4.81 -31.18 -28.96
C ARG A 105 4.47 -31.28 -30.46
N ARG A 106 5.14 -30.50 -31.31
CA ARG A 106 5.13 -30.65 -32.77
C ARG A 106 6.44 -31.25 -33.23
#